data_AF-A0A947RUI8-F1
#
_entry.id   AF-A0A947RUI8-F1
#
_cell.length_a   1.000
_cell.length_b   1.000
_cell.length_c   1.000
_cell.angle_alpha   90.00
_cell.angle_beta   90.00
_cell.angle_gamma   90.00
#
_symmetry.space_group_name_H-M   'P 1'
#
loop_
_entity.id
_entity.type
_entity.pdbx_description
1 polymer ?
#
loop_
_entity_poly.entity_id
_entity_poly.type
_entity_poly.pdbx_seq_one_letter_code
_entity_poly.pdbx_strand_id
1 'polypeptide(L)'
;MKDSAKDRITARSKRRIRTRKTVVGTAERPRLSVARSNKSIYAQMIDDVVGNTLVAADSTMVGDLEVPEELTGKCAVAYMVGR
;
A
#
# COMPACT_ATOMS: atom_id res chain seq x y z
N MET A 1 -2.73 -13.31 28.24
CA MET A 1 -3.66 -13.24 27.10
C MET A 1 -2.88 -12.80 25.87
N LYS A 2 -2.91 -13.56 24.76
CA LYS A 2 -2.22 -13.21 23.52
C LYS A 2 -3.00 -12.09 22.82
N ASP A 3 -2.37 -10.96 22.61
CA ASP A 3 -2.99 -9.81 21.94
C ASP A 3 -2.91 -10.02 20.42
N SER A 4 -3.88 -10.75 19.88
CA SER A 4 -3.92 -11.19 18.47
C SER A 4 -3.81 -10.04 17.47
N ALA A 5 -4.23 -8.82 17.84
CA ALA A 5 -4.03 -7.63 17.02
C ALA A 5 -2.55 -7.25 16.90
N LYS A 6 -1.81 -7.23 18.01
CA LYS A 6 -0.37 -6.94 18.04
C LYS A 6 0.44 -7.99 17.29
N ASP A 7 0.05 -9.26 17.39
CA ASP A 7 0.70 -10.37 16.69
C ASP A 7 0.58 -10.22 15.16
N ARG A 8 -0.61 -9.86 14.66
CA ARG A 8 -0.84 -9.61 13.23
C ARG A 8 -0.03 -8.44 12.69
N ILE A 9 0.04 -7.34 13.44
CA ILE A 9 0.84 -6.16 13.07
C ILE A 9 2.32 -6.53 13.02
N THR A 10 2.82 -7.24 14.03
CA THR A 10 4.22 -7.68 14.10
C THR A 10 4.58 -8.60 12.94
N ALA A 11 3.73 -9.58 12.62
CA ALA A 11 3.94 -10.48 11.47
C ALA A 11 3.97 -9.71 10.14
N ARG A 12 3.10 -8.71 9.98
CA ARG A 12 3.09 -7.84 8.79
C ARG A 12 4.38 -7.02 8.68
N SER A 13 4.84 -6.41 9.77
CA SER A 13 6.09 -5.64 9.80
C SER A 13 7.30 -6.50 9.43
N LYS A 14 7.38 -7.73 9.96
CA LYS A 14 8.44 -8.69 9.60
C LYS A 14 8.46 -9.01 8.10
N ARG A 15 7.29 -9.25 7.50
CA ARG A 15 7.18 -9.48 6.05
C ARG A 15 7.61 -8.25 5.24
N ARG A 16 7.19 -7.05 5.65
CA ARG A 16 7.57 -5.79 5.00
C ARG A 16 9.09 -5.59 4.98
N ILE A 17 9.75 -5.81 6.12
CA ILE A 17 11.22 -5.71 6.23
C ILE A 17 11.89 -6.75 5.34
N ARG A 18 11.38 -7.99 5.33
CA ARG A 18 11.94 -9.06 4.47
C ARG A 18 11.84 -8.70 2.99
N THR A 19 10.70 -8.24 2.50
CA THR A 19 10.54 -7.84 1.09
C THR A 19 11.45 -6.68 0.73
N ARG A 20 11.68 -5.73 1.64
CA ARG A 20 12.60 -4.60 1.44
C ARG A 20 14.06 -4.98 1.36
N LYS A 21 14.45 -6.22 1.72
CA LYS A 21 15.81 -6.71 1.51
C LYS A 21 16.11 -7.01 0.04
N THR A 22 15.09 -7.35 -0.75
CA THR A 22 15.23 -7.74 -2.15
C THR A 22 14.65 -6.71 -3.12
N VAL A 23 13.62 -5.98 -2.68
CA VAL A 23 12.97 -4.94 -3.48
C VAL A 23 13.42 -3.59 -2.94
N VAL A 24 14.28 -2.91 -3.70
CA VAL A 24 14.77 -1.55 -3.44
C VAL A 24 14.33 -0.64 -4.57
N GLY A 25 13.83 0.54 -4.24
CA GLY A 25 13.41 1.56 -5.19
C GLY A 25 14.53 2.52 -5.52
N THR A 26 14.70 2.84 -6.79
CA THR A 26 15.60 3.89 -7.29
C THR A 26 14.80 4.94 -8.06
N ALA A 27 15.42 6.04 -8.48
CA ALA A 27 14.77 7.06 -9.30
C ALA A 27 14.17 6.49 -10.60
N GLU A 28 14.88 5.57 -11.28
CA GLU A 28 14.40 4.95 -12.53
C GLU A 28 13.33 3.88 -12.28
N ARG A 29 13.42 3.17 -11.15
CA ARG A 29 12.45 2.14 -10.77
C ARG A 29 12.07 2.28 -9.30
N PRO A 30 11.15 3.22 -8.98
CA PRO A 30 10.79 3.48 -7.60
C PRO A 30 9.99 2.31 -7.01
N ARG A 31 10.10 2.12 -5.69
CA ARG A 31 9.44 1.01 -5.00
C ARG A 31 8.01 1.40 -4.65
N LEU A 32 7.06 0.61 -5.15
CA LEU A 32 5.65 0.70 -4.73
C LEU A 32 5.45 0.06 -3.35
N SER A 33 4.87 0.81 -2.42
CA SER A 33 4.54 0.40 -1.06
C SER A 33 3.03 0.50 -0.84
N VAL A 34 2.36 -0.63 -0.69
CA VAL A 34 0.91 -0.69 -0.44
C VAL A 34 0.61 -1.02 1.02
N ALA A 35 -0.27 -0.23 1.63
CA ALA A 35 -0.79 -0.47 2.96
C ALA A 35 -2.33 -0.55 2.95
N ARG A 36 -2.86 -1.76 3.17
CA ARG A 36 -4.29 -2.00 3.41
C ARG A 36 -4.60 -2.00 4.91
N SER A 37 -5.66 -1.29 5.30
CA SER A 37 -6.32 -1.41 6.60
C SER A 37 -7.75 -1.92 6.41
N ASN A 38 -8.49 -2.10 7.52
CA ASN A 38 -9.91 -2.42 7.44
C ASN A 38 -10.70 -1.27 6.80
N LYS A 39 -10.27 -0.02 7.03
CA LYS A 39 -10.99 1.19 6.59
C LYS A 39 -10.57 1.68 5.21
N SER A 40 -9.28 1.65 4.90
CA SER A 40 -8.73 2.38 3.74
C SER A 40 -7.56 1.63 3.09
N ILE A 41 -7.21 2.02 1.86
CA ILE A 41 -6.05 1.52 1.12
C ILE A 41 -5.17 2.71 0.74
N TYR A 42 -3.88 2.57 1.01
CA TYR A 42 -2.86 3.57 0.72
C TYR A 42 -1.77 2.96 -0.16
N ALA A 43 -1.30 3.71 -1.14
CA ALA A 43 -0.18 3.36 -2.00
C ALA A 43 0.83 4.51 -2.08
N GLN A 44 2.12 4.18 -2.13
CA GLN A 44 3.20 5.16 -2.23
C GLN A 44 4.27 4.65 -3.20
N MET A 45 4.76 5.53 -4.06
CA MET A 45 5.92 5.28 -4.90
C MET A 45 7.14 5.99 -4.29
N ILE A 46 8.16 5.23 -3.92
CA ILE A 46 9.26 5.71 -3.08
C ILE A 46 10.61 5.47 -3.78
N ASP A 47 11.44 6.50 -3.83
CA ASP A 47 12.87 6.35 -4.11
C ASP A 47 13.60 6.11 -2.79
N ASP A 48 14.13 4.89 -2.59
CA ASP A 48 14.79 4.51 -1.35
C ASP A 48 16.22 5.06 -1.25
N VAL A 49 16.84 5.52 -2.36
CA VAL A 49 18.19 6.10 -2.37
C VAL A 49 18.19 7.47 -1.73
N VAL A 50 17.24 8.31 -2.16
CA VAL A 50 17.05 9.68 -1.62
C VAL A 50 16.14 9.66 -0.39
N GLY A 51 15.34 8.60 -0.22
CA GLY A 51 14.35 8.50 0.85
C GLY A 51 13.09 9.33 0.60
N ASN A 52 12.83 9.71 -0.65
CA ASN A 52 11.71 10.59 -1.01
C ASN A 52 10.51 9.78 -1.52
N THR A 53 9.30 10.21 -1.15
CA THR A 53 8.06 9.68 -1.73
C THR A 53 7.69 10.54 -2.94
N LEU A 54 7.70 9.95 -4.12
CA LEU A 54 7.44 10.64 -5.38
C LEU A 54 5.95 10.85 -5.61
N VAL A 55 5.15 9.81 -5.32
CA VAL A 55 3.70 9.80 -5.50
C VAL A 55 3.05 9.07 -4.34
N ALA A 56 1.90 9.57 -3.88
CA ALA A 56 1.08 8.90 -2.89
C ALA A 56 -0.39 8.94 -3.31
N ALA A 57 -1.11 7.85 -3.04
CA ALA A 57 -2.54 7.73 -3.27
C ALA A 57 -3.23 7.15 -2.03
N ASP A 58 -4.34 7.74 -1.63
CA ASP A 58 -5.21 7.25 -0.56
C ASP A 58 -6.64 7.16 -1.09
N SER A 59 -7.27 6.01 -0.86
CA SER A 59 -8.71 5.80 -1.02
C SER A 59 -9.62 6.90 -0.45
N THR A 60 -9.19 7.69 0.55
CA THR A 60 -9.99 8.82 1.08
C THR A 60 -9.85 10.12 0.28
N MET A 61 -8.82 10.23 -0.56
CA MET A 61 -8.51 11.41 -1.37
C MET A 61 -8.77 11.18 -2.87
N VAL A 62 -8.91 9.93 -3.27
CA VAL A 62 -9.29 9.56 -4.65
C VAL A 62 -10.77 9.91 -4.83
N GLY A 63 -11.07 10.75 -5.83
CA GLY A 63 -12.44 11.14 -6.17
C GLY A 63 -13.28 10.00 -6.74
N ASP A 64 -14.51 10.30 -7.14
CA ASP A 64 -15.42 9.32 -7.72
C ASP A 64 -14.93 8.90 -9.11
N LEU A 65 -14.19 7.79 -9.14
CA LEU A 65 -13.75 7.13 -10.35
C LEU A 65 -14.74 6.05 -10.74
N GLU A 66 -14.98 5.90 -12.04
CA GLU A 66 -15.73 4.75 -12.55
C GLU A 66 -14.99 3.45 -12.21
N VAL A 67 -15.70 2.56 -11.53
CA VAL A 67 -15.24 1.23 -11.17
C VAL A 67 -16.08 0.21 -11.94
N PRO A 68 -15.47 -0.82 -12.56
CA PRO A 68 -16.21 -1.93 -13.14
C PRO A 68 -17.21 -2.54 -12.15
N GLU A 69 -18.45 -2.79 -12.58
CA GLU A 69 -19.53 -3.30 -11.71
C GLU A 69 -19.21 -4.64 -11.04
N GLU A 70 -18.33 -5.43 -11.66
CA GLU A 70 -17.84 -6.72 -11.14
C GLU A 70 -17.00 -6.57 -9.87
N LEU A 71 -16.39 -5.39 -9.66
CA LEU A 71 -15.52 -5.14 -8.52
C LEU A 71 -16.32 -4.59 -7.34
N THR A 72 -16.25 -5.29 -6.21
CA THR A 72 -16.94 -4.89 -4.99
C THR A 72 -15.98 -4.77 -3.81
N GLY A 73 -16.43 -4.06 -2.77
CA GLY A 73 -15.72 -3.92 -1.50
C GLY A 73 -14.29 -3.38 -1.66
N LYS A 74 -13.30 -4.07 -1.08
CA LYS A 74 -11.89 -3.62 -1.10
C LYS A 74 -11.23 -3.76 -2.46
N CYS A 75 -11.77 -4.58 -3.36
CA CYS A 75 -11.24 -4.71 -4.71
C CYS A 75 -11.57 -3.47 -5.55
N ALA A 76 -12.79 -2.96 -5.43
CA ALA A 76 -13.18 -1.67 -6.01
C ALA A 76 -12.30 -0.53 -5.50
N VAL A 77 -12.08 -0.45 -4.18
CA VAL A 77 -11.22 0.58 -3.58
C VAL A 77 -9.76 0.45 -4.04
N ALA A 78 -9.25 -0.77 -4.19
CA ALA A 78 -7.88 -0.99 -4.69
C ALA A 78 -7.74 -0.57 -6.16
N TYR A 79 -8.77 -0.83 -6.97
CA TYR A 79 -8.82 -0.40 -8.36
C TYR A 79 -8.75 1.12 -8.48
N MET A 80 -9.56 1.84 -7.69
CA MET A 80 -9.54 3.31 -7.67
C MET A 80 -8.17 3.90 -7.28
N VAL A 81 -7.51 3.32 -6.26
CA VAL A 81 -6.19 3.80 -5.80
C VAL A 81 -5.07 3.54 -6.83
N GLY A 82 -5.23 2.55 -7.69
CA GLY A 82 -4.21 2.14 -8.67
C GLY A 82 -4.39 2.74 -10.06
N ARG A 83 -5.45 3.50 -10.30
CA ARG A 83 -5.79 4.11 -11.59
C ARG A 83 -5.14 5.49 -11.73
#